data_AF-A0A7Y8HK92-F1
#
_entry.id   AF-A0A7Y8HK92-F1
#
_cell.length_a   1.000
_cell.length_b   1.000
_cell.length_c   1.000
_cell.angle_alpha   90.00
_cell.angle_beta   90.00
_cell.angle_gamma   90.00
#
_symmetry.space_group_name_H-M   'P 1'
#
loop_
_entity.id
_entity.type
_entity.pdbx_description
1 polymer ?
#
loop_
_entity_poly.entity_id
_entity_poly.type
_entity_poly.pdbx_seq_one_letter_code
_entity_poly.pdbx_strand_id
1 'polypeptide(L)'
;MNINKNLIEKLVNSKSVILNYWQMNNLSTQALTIHKINPSFFIKHFGVRILNYYIDICKGEREVGNCPEVIVMIDFFKTKKLPLEDIFLICNGFKNSLMKFLFETNQADFESVSSALSIFELNFYGIIKKYIIIVCNDRSYCDYYLDIDSVDIKHHCNSNIDKEEINNVEIDEYDLIDLNDIEEDINSIASKITFEHFNISLIKELGVKLESYGTIICKYHQYLEFGKALKELGYFMIMNYQKESISKNLDNLSFLIECFINDLILWKNETVSNNDLAKEHLIKSLISNTKQIICVIEDVSDENSIELY
;
A
#
# COMPACT_ATOMS: atom_id res chain seq x y z
N MET A 1 -18.73 15.78 2.92
CA MET A 1 -19.24 16.10 1.56
C MET A 1 -20.49 15.26 1.32
N ASN A 2 -21.58 15.84 0.80
CA ASN A 2 -22.83 15.12 0.60
C ASN A 2 -23.11 15.05 -0.92
N ILE A 3 -22.74 13.94 -1.56
CA ILE A 3 -23.02 13.75 -2.99
C ILE A 3 -24.47 13.28 -3.15
N ASN A 4 -25.16 13.85 -4.13
CA ASN A 4 -26.53 13.48 -4.45
C ASN A 4 -26.64 11.98 -4.77
N LYS A 5 -27.54 11.27 -4.06
CA LYS A 5 -27.77 9.83 -4.24
C LYS A 5 -28.09 9.43 -5.69
N ASN A 6 -28.82 10.27 -6.42
CA ASN A 6 -29.13 10.02 -7.83
C ASN A 6 -27.88 10.03 -8.71
N LEU A 7 -26.88 10.86 -8.37
CA LEU A 7 -25.60 10.87 -9.09
C LEU A 7 -24.81 9.59 -8.78
N ILE A 8 -24.77 9.18 -7.52
CA ILE A 8 -24.09 7.93 -7.10
C ILE A 8 -24.66 6.73 -7.85
N GLU A 9 -26.00 6.59 -7.88
CA GLU A 9 -26.66 5.49 -8.58
C GLU A 9 -26.31 5.45 -10.08
N LYS A 10 -26.21 6.62 -10.72
CA LYS A 10 -25.79 6.72 -12.11
C LYS A 10 -24.34 6.31 -12.34
N LEU A 11 -23.43 6.74 -11.45
CA LEU A 11 -22.03 6.31 -11.51
C LEU A 11 -21.94 4.79 -11.40
N VAL A 12 -22.71 4.18 -10.50
CA VAL A 12 -22.78 2.72 -10.32
C VAL A 12 -23.29 2.03 -11.60
N ASN A 13 -24.35 2.55 -12.20
CA ASN A 13 -24.98 1.94 -13.38
C ASN A 13 -24.20 2.18 -14.68
N SER A 14 -23.25 3.13 -14.70
CA SER A 14 -22.55 3.57 -15.90
C SER A 14 -21.05 3.28 -15.87
N LYS A 15 -20.60 2.39 -14.99
CA LYS A 15 -19.17 2.06 -14.82
C LYS A 15 -18.50 1.69 -16.15
N SER A 16 -19.13 0.82 -16.94
CA SER A 16 -18.59 0.39 -18.23
C SER A 16 -18.41 1.55 -19.22
N VAL A 17 -19.34 2.50 -19.23
CA VAL A 17 -19.27 3.69 -20.09
C VAL A 17 -18.11 4.59 -19.67
N ILE A 18 -17.98 4.86 -18.37
CA ILE A 18 -16.90 5.69 -17.81
C ILE A 18 -15.52 5.06 -18.10
N LEU A 19 -15.39 3.74 -17.89
CA LEU A 19 -14.16 3.01 -18.17
C LEU A 19 -13.82 3.02 -19.66
N ASN A 20 -14.82 2.88 -20.54
CA ASN A 20 -14.61 2.98 -21.97
C ASN A 20 -14.15 4.39 -22.38
N TYR A 21 -14.71 5.45 -21.79
CA TYR A 21 -14.21 6.81 -22.00
C TYR A 21 -12.76 6.99 -21.57
N TRP A 22 -12.38 6.35 -20.47
CA TRP A 22 -11.00 6.41 -19.99
C TRP A 22 -10.06 5.65 -20.92
N GLN A 23 -10.46 4.45 -21.36
CA GLN A 23 -9.72 3.64 -22.32
C GLN A 23 -9.52 4.36 -23.67
N MET A 24 -10.52 5.13 -24.10
CA MET A 24 -10.48 5.88 -25.35
C MET A 24 -9.85 7.27 -25.21
N ASN A 25 -9.40 7.66 -24.01
CA ASN A 25 -8.77 8.97 -23.82
C ASN A 25 -7.37 9.00 -24.45
N ASN A 26 -7.21 9.79 -25.52
CA ASN A 26 -5.97 9.82 -26.32
C ASN A 26 -4.70 10.04 -25.49
N LEU A 27 -4.72 10.99 -24.55
CA LEU A 27 -3.53 11.33 -23.75
C LEU A 27 -3.17 10.21 -22.76
N SER A 28 -4.16 9.69 -22.05
CA SER A 28 -3.98 8.54 -21.13
C SER A 28 -3.47 7.31 -21.88
N THR A 29 -4.07 7.03 -23.05
CA THR A 29 -3.72 5.88 -23.89
C THR A 29 -2.32 6.01 -24.47
N GLN A 30 -1.93 7.21 -24.91
CA GLN A 30 -0.58 7.49 -25.38
C GLN A 30 0.45 7.30 -24.27
N ALA A 31 0.19 7.86 -23.07
CA ALA A 31 1.05 7.69 -21.89
C ALA A 31 1.27 6.21 -21.56
N LEU A 32 0.21 5.41 -21.50
CA LEU A 32 0.32 3.96 -21.26
C LEU A 32 1.11 3.24 -22.37
N THR A 33 0.84 3.57 -23.62
CA THR A 33 1.40 2.84 -24.77
C THR A 33 2.90 3.09 -24.94
N ILE A 34 3.39 4.31 -24.68
CA ILE A 34 4.82 4.65 -24.71
C ILE A 34 5.63 3.75 -23.77
N HIS A 35 5.03 3.38 -22.63
CA HIS A 35 5.64 2.50 -21.63
C HIS A 35 5.28 1.03 -21.80
N LYS A 36 4.79 0.64 -22.99
CA LYS A 36 4.40 -0.73 -23.35
C LYS A 36 3.33 -1.31 -22.42
N ILE A 37 2.46 -0.45 -21.87
CA ILE A 37 1.29 -0.89 -21.10
C ILE A 37 0.10 -0.90 -22.06
N ASN A 38 -0.53 -2.06 -22.21
CA ASN A 38 -1.73 -2.17 -23.02
C ASN A 38 -2.90 -1.44 -22.31
N PRO A 39 -3.60 -0.49 -22.96
CA PRO A 39 -4.69 0.27 -22.34
C PRO A 39 -5.85 -0.61 -21.84
N SER A 40 -6.21 -1.66 -22.59
CA SER A 40 -7.25 -2.61 -22.17
C SER A 40 -6.82 -3.41 -20.94
N PHE A 41 -5.54 -3.82 -20.88
CA PHE A 41 -4.95 -4.42 -19.68
C PHE A 41 -5.04 -3.46 -18.49
N PHE A 42 -4.63 -2.20 -18.68
CA PHE A 42 -4.68 -1.20 -17.61
C PHE A 42 -6.10 -1.01 -17.06
N ILE A 43 -7.11 -0.87 -17.93
CA ILE A 43 -8.50 -0.68 -17.51
C ILE A 43 -9.02 -1.91 -16.77
N LYS A 44 -8.74 -3.11 -17.29
CA LYS A 44 -9.16 -4.37 -16.67
C LYS A 44 -8.54 -4.58 -15.29
N HIS A 45 -7.24 -4.29 -15.15
CA HIS A 45 -6.49 -4.59 -13.94
C HIS A 45 -6.48 -3.45 -12.93
N PHE A 46 -6.62 -2.18 -13.32
CA PHE A 46 -6.57 -1.03 -12.41
C PHE A 46 -7.82 -0.16 -12.50
N GLY A 47 -8.23 0.20 -13.72
CA GLY A 47 -9.31 1.16 -13.95
C GLY A 47 -10.63 0.79 -13.27
N VAL A 48 -11.04 -0.48 -13.38
CA VAL A 48 -12.27 -0.99 -12.72
C VAL A 48 -12.23 -0.75 -11.21
N ARG A 49 -11.11 -1.07 -10.57
CA ARG A 49 -10.99 -1.01 -9.11
C ARG A 49 -10.89 0.44 -8.62
N ILE A 50 -10.14 1.29 -9.33
CA ILE A 50 -10.05 2.73 -9.05
C ILE A 50 -11.43 3.40 -9.15
N LEU A 51 -12.22 3.05 -10.17
CA LEU A 51 -13.58 3.59 -10.32
C LEU A 51 -14.50 3.10 -9.20
N ASN A 52 -14.42 1.83 -8.81
CA ASN A 52 -15.20 1.31 -7.68
C ASN A 52 -14.84 2.04 -6.39
N TYR A 53 -13.54 2.16 -6.08
CA TYR A 53 -13.06 2.89 -4.91
C TYR A 53 -13.57 4.34 -4.91
N TYR A 54 -13.47 5.03 -6.05
CA TYR A 54 -13.99 6.39 -6.19
C TYR A 54 -15.50 6.48 -5.91
N ILE A 55 -16.28 5.53 -6.42
CA ILE A 55 -17.73 5.46 -6.15
C ILE A 55 -18.00 5.22 -4.67
N ASP A 56 -17.22 4.38 -4.01
CA ASP A 56 -17.38 4.09 -2.58
C ASP A 56 -17.02 5.30 -1.71
N ILE A 57 -16.03 6.10 -2.12
CA ILE A 57 -15.79 7.42 -1.51
C ILE A 57 -17.02 8.33 -1.69
N CYS A 58 -17.59 8.36 -2.90
CA CYS A 58 -18.78 9.19 -3.17
C CYS A 58 -19.99 8.78 -2.31
N LYS A 59 -20.09 7.50 -1.92
CA LYS A 59 -21.11 7.00 -0.96
C LYS A 59 -20.77 7.28 0.50
N GLY A 60 -19.52 7.63 0.81
CA GLY A 60 -19.01 7.74 2.18
C GLY A 60 -18.61 6.40 2.81
N GLU A 61 -18.41 5.35 1.99
CA GLU A 61 -18.01 4.01 2.43
C GLU A 61 -16.47 3.84 2.52
N ARG A 62 -15.71 4.75 1.91
CA ARG A 62 -14.25 4.76 1.91
C ARG A 62 -13.70 6.17 2.16
N GLU A 63 -12.49 6.24 2.71
CA GLU A 63 -11.80 7.51 2.97
C GLU A 63 -11.14 8.08 1.69
N VAL A 64 -11.13 9.42 1.60
CA VAL A 64 -10.46 10.15 0.52
C VAL A 64 -8.94 10.01 0.66
N GLY A 65 -8.23 9.85 -0.46
CA GLY A 65 -6.76 9.90 -0.49
C GLY A 65 -6.04 8.60 -0.12
N ASN A 66 -6.75 7.59 0.36
CA ASN A 66 -6.15 6.31 0.74
C ASN A 66 -6.54 5.11 -0.14
N CYS A 67 -6.73 5.33 -1.45
CA CYS A 67 -7.02 4.25 -2.41
C CYS A 67 -5.89 3.20 -2.42
N PRO A 68 -6.12 1.96 -1.93
CA PRO A 68 -5.10 0.91 -1.96
C PRO A 68 -4.75 0.49 -3.38
N GLU A 69 -5.72 0.54 -4.29
CA GLU A 69 -5.56 0.12 -5.68
C GLU A 69 -4.64 1.06 -6.46
N VAL A 70 -4.57 2.31 -6.03
CA VAL A 70 -3.56 3.26 -6.53
C VAL A 70 -2.15 2.86 -6.11
N ILE A 71 -1.94 2.30 -4.91
CA ILE A 71 -0.61 1.89 -4.46
C ILE A 71 -0.08 0.80 -5.39
N VAL A 72 -0.90 -0.23 -5.62
CA VAL A 72 -0.56 -1.34 -6.52
C VAL A 72 -0.32 -0.84 -7.95
N MET A 73 -1.13 0.12 -8.42
CA MET A 73 -0.92 0.77 -9.71
C MET A 73 0.42 1.52 -9.77
N ILE A 74 0.79 2.26 -8.72
CA ILE A 74 2.05 3.00 -8.63
C ILE A 74 3.25 2.05 -8.66
N ASP A 75 3.19 0.94 -7.92
CA ASP A 75 4.26 -0.06 -7.92
C ASP A 75 4.43 -0.69 -9.30
N PHE A 76 3.32 -1.04 -9.97
CA PHE A 76 3.35 -1.47 -11.36
C PHE A 76 3.98 -0.41 -12.27
N PHE A 77 3.57 0.85 -12.16
CA PHE A 77 4.14 1.95 -12.94
C PHE A 77 5.63 2.17 -12.69
N LYS A 78 6.11 1.94 -11.47
CA LYS A 78 7.53 1.96 -11.13
C LYS A 78 8.31 0.89 -11.87
N THR A 79 7.80 -0.35 -11.95
CA THR A 79 8.45 -1.41 -12.76
C THR A 79 8.56 -1.06 -14.25
N LYS A 80 7.62 -0.24 -14.72
CA LYS A 80 7.58 0.28 -16.10
C LYS A 80 8.30 1.62 -16.28
N LYS A 81 8.84 2.20 -15.20
CA LYS A 81 9.55 3.49 -15.16
C LYS A 81 8.73 4.65 -15.73
N LEU A 82 7.43 4.70 -15.43
CA LEU A 82 6.59 5.82 -15.85
C LEU A 82 7.02 7.10 -15.12
N PRO A 83 7.26 8.22 -15.81
CA PRO A 83 7.47 9.50 -15.16
C PRO A 83 6.16 10.03 -14.58
N LEU A 84 6.27 10.95 -13.60
CA LEU A 84 5.12 11.58 -12.95
C LEU A 84 4.17 12.28 -13.94
N GLU A 85 4.73 12.87 -15.00
CA GLU A 85 3.98 13.51 -16.07
C GLU A 85 2.99 12.55 -16.75
N ASP A 86 3.42 11.31 -17.02
CA ASP A 86 2.57 10.30 -17.64
C ASP A 86 1.50 9.77 -16.67
N ILE A 87 1.85 9.62 -15.39
CA ILE A 87 0.89 9.26 -14.33
C ILE A 87 -0.19 10.33 -14.22
N PHE A 88 0.21 11.61 -14.27
CA PHE A 88 -0.72 12.73 -14.31
C PHE A 88 -1.67 12.63 -15.51
N LEU A 89 -1.16 12.34 -16.72
CA LEU A 89 -2.00 12.17 -17.90
C LEU A 89 -3.00 11.02 -17.76
N ILE A 90 -2.58 9.90 -17.17
CA ILE A 90 -3.44 8.74 -16.94
C ILE A 90 -4.58 9.07 -15.98
N CYS A 91 -4.26 9.66 -14.82
CA CYS A 91 -5.26 10.05 -13.83
C CYS A 91 -6.17 11.18 -14.33
N ASN A 92 -5.63 12.16 -15.05
CA ASN A 92 -6.44 13.20 -15.68
C ASN A 92 -7.35 12.62 -16.77
N GLY A 93 -6.94 11.54 -17.42
CA GLY A 93 -7.79 10.72 -18.28
C GLY A 93 -9.05 10.23 -17.56
N PHE A 94 -8.92 9.77 -16.31
CA PHE A 94 -10.07 9.39 -15.48
C PHE A 94 -10.98 10.58 -15.19
N LYS A 95 -10.42 11.72 -14.75
CA LYS A 95 -11.19 12.97 -14.51
C LYS A 95 -12.00 13.37 -15.74
N ASN A 96 -11.37 13.41 -16.91
CA ASN A 96 -12.01 13.78 -18.16
C ASN A 96 -13.13 12.79 -18.54
N SER A 97 -12.96 11.52 -18.22
CA SER A 97 -13.96 10.48 -18.48
C SER A 97 -15.18 10.63 -17.58
N LEU A 98 -14.96 10.94 -16.30
CA LEU A 98 -16.03 11.32 -15.37
C LEU A 98 -16.75 12.57 -15.85
N MET A 99 -16.02 13.64 -16.18
CA MET A 99 -16.62 14.88 -16.68
C MET A 99 -17.47 14.65 -17.93
N LYS A 100 -16.94 13.91 -18.91
CA LYS A 100 -17.67 13.57 -20.13
C LYS A 100 -18.98 12.86 -19.81
N PHE A 101 -18.93 11.84 -18.95
CA PHE A 101 -20.12 11.13 -18.49
C PHE A 101 -21.13 12.06 -17.79
N LEU A 102 -20.67 12.93 -16.90
CA LEU A 102 -21.51 13.86 -16.16
C LEU A 102 -22.21 14.88 -17.09
N PHE A 103 -21.50 15.38 -18.10
CA PHE A 103 -22.07 16.29 -19.09
C PHE A 103 -23.10 15.60 -19.98
N GLU A 104 -22.80 14.40 -20.48
CA GLU A 104 -23.69 13.67 -21.38
C GLU A 104 -24.97 13.19 -20.68
N THR A 105 -24.91 12.92 -19.38
CA THR A 105 -26.09 12.50 -18.62
C THR A 105 -27.02 13.66 -18.26
N ASN A 106 -26.60 14.93 -18.41
CA ASN A 106 -27.38 16.17 -18.23
C ASN A 106 -28.33 16.20 -17.00
N GLN A 107 -27.96 15.49 -15.94
CA GLN A 107 -28.87 15.24 -14.81
C GLN A 107 -28.16 15.33 -13.45
N ALA A 108 -27.02 16.00 -13.40
CA ALA A 108 -26.35 16.37 -12.16
C ALA A 108 -26.35 17.89 -12.03
N ASP A 109 -26.76 18.39 -10.87
CA ASP A 109 -26.62 19.79 -10.54
C ASP A 109 -25.13 20.16 -10.37
N PHE A 110 -24.83 21.46 -10.51
CA PHE A 110 -23.47 21.97 -10.43
C PHE A 110 -22.77 21.61 -9.11
N GLU A 111 -23.50 21.61 -7.99
CA GLU A 111 -22.94 21.34 -6.66
C GLU A 111 -22.51 19.87 -6.52
N SER A 112 -23.32 18.94 -7.04
CA SER A 112 -23.01 17.52 -7.10
C SER A 112 -21.81 17.22 -8.00
N VAL A 113 -21.74 17.86 -9.17
CA VAL A 113 -20.59 17.72 -10.09
C VAL A 113 -19.33 18.28 -9.45
N SER A 114 -19.41 19.48 -8.87
CA SER A 114 -18.30 20.13 -8.18
C SER A 114 -17.76 19.25 -7.05
N SER A 115 -18.65 18.73 -6.20
CA SER A 115 -18.30 17.84 -5.10
C SER A 115 -17.61 16.56 -5.58
N ALA A 116 -18.13 15.93 -6.64
CA ALA A 116 -17.53 14.74 -7.24
C ALA A 116 -16.12 15.03 -7.77
N LEU A 117 -15.90 16.17 -8.43
CA LEU A 117 -14.59 16.58 -8.92
C LEU A 117 -13.63 16.91 -7.79
N SER A 118 -14.08 17.56 -6.71
CA SER A 118 -13.24 17.81 -5.54
C SER A 118 -12.78 16.51 -4.88
N ILE A 119 -13.64 15.49 -4.79
CA ILE A 119 -13.23 14.16 -4.32
C ILE A 119 -12.15 13.55 -5.21
N PHE A 120 -12.30 13.67 -6.54
CA PHE A 120 -11.28 13.20 -7.46
C PHE A 120 -9.95 13.91 -7.22
N GLU A 121 -9.96 15.24 -7.08
CA GLU A 121 -8.75 16.05 -6.90
C GLU A 121 -8.03 15.72 -5.60
N LEU A 122 -8.75 15.56 -4.50
CA LEU A 122 -8.18 15.14 -3.22
C LEU A 122 -7.62 13.72 -3.27
N ASN A 123 -8.33 12.80 -3.94
CA ASN A 123 -7.82 11.45 -4.12
C ASN A 123 -6.54 11.47 -4.97
N PHE A 124 -6.55 12.21 -6.08
CA PHE A 124 -5.41 12.41 -6.98
C PHE A 124 -4.20 13.03 -6.28
N TYR A 125 -4.42 14.02 -5.41
CA TYR A 125 -3.37 14.58 -4.56
C TYR A 125 -2.71 13.49 -3.70
N GLY A 126 -3.50 12.59 -3.10
CA GLY A 126 -2.99 11.43 -2.37
C GLY A 126 -2.14 10.49 -3.24
N ILE A 127 -2.54 10.26 -4.50
CA ILE A 127 -1.77 9.48 -5.48
C ILE A 127 -0.38 10.08 -5.69
N ILE A 128 -0.32 11.40 -5.94
CA ILE A 128 0.93 12.10 -6.21
C ILE A 128 1.85 12.08 -4.98
N LYS A 129 1.31 12.33 -3.79
CA LYS A 129 2.06 12.25 -2.52
C LYS A 129 2.69 10.87 -2.35
N LYS A 130 1.92 9.79 -2.56
CA LYS A 130 2.40 8.41 -2.48
C LYS A 130 3.47 8.09 -3.53
N TYR A 131 3.26 8.53 -4.77
CA TYR A 131 4.22 8.30 -5.85
C TYR A 131 5.57 8.96 -5.55
N ILE A 132 5.57 10.23 -5.12
CA ILE A 132 6.78 10.96 -4.73
C ILE A 132 7.50 10.22 -3.60
N ILE A 133 6.78 9.76 -2.57
CA ILE A 133 7.38 8.98 -1.46
C ILE A 133 8.06 7.71 -1.99
N ILE A 134 7.38 6.94 -2.83
CA ILE A 134 7.83 5.62 -3.32
C ILE A 134 8.99 5.72 -4.31
N VAL A 135 9.03 6.78 -5.12
CA VAL A 135 10.01 6.94 -6.21
C VAL A 135 11.18 7.84 -5.82
N CYS A 136 10.95 8.90 -5.07
CA CYS A 136 12.00 9.87 -4.76
C CYS A 136 12.86 9.48 -3.54
N ASN A 137 12.44 8.53 -2.68
CA ASN A 137 13.16 8.15 -1.45
C ASN A 137 13.53 9.33 -0.51
N ASP A 138 13.05 10.54 -0.79
CA ASP A 138 13.52 11.77 -0.18
C ASP A 138 12.45 12.32 0.77
N ARG A 139 12.63 12.06 2.07
CA ARG A 139 11.77 12.58 3.14
C ARG A 139 11.77 14.11 3.18
N SER A 140 12.79 14.80 2.63
CA SER A 140 12.87 16.26 2.68
C SER A 140 11.75 16.96 1.88
N TYR A 141 11.19 16.29 0.86
CA TYR A 141 10.06 16.79 0.09
C TYR A 141 8.72 16.59 0.81
N CYS A 142 8.65 15.63 1.75
CA CYS A 142 7.45 15.38 2.56
C CYS A 142 7.23 16.46 3.61
N ASP A 143 8.28 16.95 4.25
CA ASP A 143 8.17 17.93 5.34
C ASP A 143 7.66 19.29 4.84
N TYR A 144 7.98 19.69 3.60
CA TYR A 144 7.50 20.94 3.00
C TYR A 144 5.99 20.97 2.70
N TYR A 145 5.36 19.80 2.53
CA TYR A 145 3.92 19.68 2.22
C TYR A 145 3.06 19.23 3.41
N LEU A 146 3.65 18.65 4.46
CA LEU A 146 2.93 18.30 5.70
C LEU A 146 2.48 19.55 6.50
N ASP A 147 3.09 20.71 6.27
CA ASP A 147 2.64 21.99 6.83
C ASP A 147 1.32 22.51 6.19
N ILE A 148 0.84 21.92 5.09
CA ILE A 148 -0.44 22.32 4.47
C ILE A 148 -1.63 21.61 5.15
N ASP A 149 -1.39 20.50 5.85
CA ASP A 149 -2.41 19.78 6.63
C ASP A 149 -2.86 20.58 7.89
N SER A 150 -2.25 21.74 8.19
CA SER A 150 -2.73 22.66 9.23
C SER A 150 -3.84 23.61 8.77
N VAL A 151 -4.30 23.53 7.52
CA VAL A 151 -5.48 24.28 7.04
C VAL A 151 -6.75 23.48 7.31
N ASP A 152 -7.16 23.52 8.58
CA ASP A 152 -8.54 23.41 9.09
C ASP A 152 -9.51 22.47 8.31
N ILE A 153 -9.27 21.16 8.33
CA ILE A 153 -10.33 20.16 8.09
C ILE A 153 -10.78 19.64 9.46
N LYS A 154 -11.73 20.34 10.10
CA LYS A 154 -12.39 19.88 11.32
C LYS A 154 -13.21 18.61 11.02
N HIS A 155 -12.62 17.45 11.33
CA HIS A 155 -13.33 16.18 11.39
C HIS A 155 -14.26 16.15 12.63
N HIS A 156 -15.56 16.10 12.36
CA HIS A 156 -16.54 15.47 13.25
C HIS A 156 -16.85 14.11 12.66
N CYS A 157 -16.61 13.03 13.43
CA CYS A 157 -17.49 11.87 13.49
C CYS A 157 -17.05 10.95 14.62
N ASN A 158 -17.92 10.80 15.62
CA ASN A 158 -17.96 9.67 16.53
C ASN A 158 -18.57 8.48 15.80
N SER A 159 -17.95 7.31 15.90
CA SER A 159 -18.68 6.04 15.80
C SER A 159 -18.06 5.00 16.72
N ASN A 160 -18.78 4.72 17.80
CA ASN A 160 -18.66 3.48 18.54
C ASN A 160 -19.15 2.36 17.61
N ILE A 161 -18.29 1.42 17.27
CA ILE A 161 -18.68 0.16 16.63
C ILE A 161 -18.41 -0.95 17.65
N ASP A 162 -19.50 -1.60 18.06
CA ASP A 162 -19.50 -2.72 18.99
C ASP A 162 -18.85 -3.97 18.36
N LYS A 163 -18.17 -4.74 19.21
CA LYS A 163 -17.16 -5.77 18.85
C LYS A 163 -17.68 -7.20 18.63
N GLU A 164 -18.96 -7.40 18.36
CA GLU A 164 -19.50 -8.77 18.24
C GLU A 164 -20.18 -8.99 16.90
N GLU A 165 -19.38 -9.35 15.88
CA GLU A 165 -19.68 -10.25 14.75
C GLU A 165 -18.58 -10.11 13.67
N ILE A 166 -17.41 -10.73 13.90
CA ILE A 166 -16.41 -10.95 12.85
C ILE A 166 -15.92 -12.39 12.98
N ASN A 167 -16.68 -13.34 12.45
CA ASN A 167 -16.16 -14.65 12.10
C ASN A 167 -16.70 -14.96 10.70
N ASN A 168 -15.77 -15.13 9.75
CA ASN A 168 -15.94 -15.35 8.31
C ASN A 168 -15.93 -14.07 7.46
N VAL A 169 -14.78 -13.37 7.44
CA VAL A 169 -14.40 -12.57 6.27
C VAL A 169 -13.73 -13.56 5.31
N GLU A 170 -14.41 -13.91 4.23
CA GLU A 170 -13.79 -14.65 3.12
C GLU A 170 -12.63 -13.82 2.58
N ILE A 171 -11.44 -14.43 2.45
CA ILE A 171 -10.29 -13.80 1.79
C ILE A 171 -10.71 -13.60 0.33
N ASP A 172 -10.86 -12.34 -0.08
CA ASP A 172 -11.29 -12.01 -1.44
C ASP A 172 -10.24 -12.53 -2.45
N GLU A 173 -10.66 -12.97 -3.63
CA GLU A 173 -9.78 -13.54 -4.66
C GLU A 173 -8.66 -12.55 -5.08
N TYR A 174 -8.84 -11.26 -4.78
CA TYR A 174 -7.90 -10.17 -5.03
C TYR A 174 -6.83 -9.98 -3.95
N ASP A 175 -7.12 -10.37 -2.71
CA ASP A 175 -6.20 -10.36 -1.57
C ASP A 175 -5.08 -11.42 -1.74
N LEU A 176 -5.39 -12.50 -2.44
CA LEU A 176 -4.44 -13.52 -2.89
C LEU A 176 -3.40 -12.98 -3.89
N ILE A 177 -3.71 -11.94 -4.67
CA ILE A 177 -2.77 -11.35 -5.63
C ILE A 177 -1.70 -10.51 -4.91
N ASP A 178 -2.11 -9.70 -3.93
CA ASP A 178 -1.17 -8.94 -3.08
C ASP A 178 -0.22 -9.90 -2.32
N LEU A 179 -0.72 -11.08 -1.90
CA LEU A 179 0.09 -12.13 -1.25
C LEU A 179 1.02 -12.89 -2.20
N ASN A 180 0.72 -12.93 -3.50
CA ASN A 180 1.60 -13.57 -4.50
C ASN A 180 2.77 -12.66 -4.90
N ASP A 181 2.59 -11.35 -4.95
CA ASP A 181 3.70 -10.40 -5.15
C ASP A 181 4.66 -10.43 -3.94
N ILE A 182 4.10 -10.66 -2.75
CA ILE A 182 4.87 -10.93 -1.52
C ILE A 182 5.73 -12.20 -1.68
N GLU A 183 5.20 -13.25 -2.31
CA GLU A 183 5.93 -14.51 -2.50
C GLU A 183 7.19 -14.35 -3.36
N GLU A 184 7.08 -13.65 -4.49
CA GLU A 184 8.23 -13.44 -5.38
C GLU A 184 9.33 -12.63 -4.68
N ASP A 185 9.01 -11.57 -3.94
CA ASP A 185 10.09 -10.86 -3.23
C ASP A 185 10.60 -11.61 -1.99
N ILE A 186 9.76 -12.34 -1.22
CA ILE A 186 10.27 -13.14 -0.10
C ILE A 186 11.28 -14.18 -0.59
N ASN A 187 10.96 -14.90 -1.67
CA ASN A 187 11.87 -15.90 -2.23
C ASN A 187 13.14 -15.26 -2.81
N SER A 188 13.01 -14.09 -3.44
CA SER A 188 14.15 -13.30 -3.92
C SER A 188 15.07 -12.88 -2.76
N ILE A 189 14.49 -12.38 -1.66
CA ILE A 189 15.25 -11.95 -0.48
C ILE A 189 15.89 -13.16 0.23
N ALA A 190 15.16 -14.27 0.39
CA ALA A 190 15.69 -15.50 0.96
C ALA A 190 16.91 -15.99 0.16
N SER A 191 16.80 -15.98 -1.18
CA SER A 191 17.90 -16.31 -2.07
C SER A 191 19.10 -15.39 -1.87
N LYS A 192 18.89 -14.06 -1.80
CA LYS A 192 19.96 -13.10 -1.53
C LYS A 192 20.62 -13.34 -0.17
N ILE A 193 19.85 -13.58 0.89
CA ILE A 193 20.40 -13.86 2.23
C ILE A 193 21.22 -15.15 2.25
N THR A 194 20.75 -16.19 1.54
CA THR A 194 21.40 -17.51 1.53
C THR A 194 22.65 -17.54 0.66
N PHE A 195 22.64 -16.86 -0.49
CA PHE A 195 23.67 -16.98 -1.52
C PHE A 195 24.61 -15.76 -1.63
N GLU A 196 24.16 -14.58 -1.21
CA GLU A 196 25.00 -13.38 -1.16
C GLU A 196 25.56 -13.17 0.24
N HIS A 197 26.71 -12.52 0.36
CA HIS A 197 27.18 -12.08 1.69
C HIS A 197 26.18 -11.07 2.23
N PHE A 198 25.49 -11.47 3.31
CA PHE A 198 24.62 -10.59 4.07
C PHE A 198 25.36 -9.30 4.38
N ASN A 199 24.71 -8.15 4.17
CA ASN A 199 25.36 -6.85 4.29
C ASN A 199 24.34 -5.75 4.64
N ILE A 200 24.86 -4.58 5.00
CA ILE A 200 24.08 -3.43 5.45
C ILE A 200 23.03 -2.97 4.41
N SER A 201 23.35 -3.09 3.10
CA SER A 201 22.40 -2.71 2.05
C SER A 201 21.20 -3.65 2.02
N LEU A 202 21.42 -4.95 2.21
CA LEU A 202 20.36 -5.96 2.27
C LEU A 202 19.44 -5.75 3.47
N ILE A 203 19.98 -5.33 4.62
CA ILE A 203 19.17 -5.02 5.82
C ILE A 203 18.16 -3.90 5.51
N LYS A 204 18.61 -2.84 4.83
CA LYS A 204 17.71 -1.74 4.44
C LYS A 204 16.66 -2.20 3.43
N GLU A 205 17.08 -2.95 2.41
CA GLU A 205 16.17 -3.47 1.38
C GLU A 205 15.08 -4.36 2.01
N LEU A 206 15.50 -5.29 2.88
CA LEU A 206 14.60 -6.16 3.62
C LEU A 206 13.66 -5.35 4.52
N GLY A 207 14.18 -4.35 5.24
CA GLY A 207 13.37 -3.49 6.11
C GLY A 207 12.20 -2.83 5.36
N VAL A 208 12.45 -2.27 4.17
CA VAL A 208 11.41 -1.66 3.32
C VAL A 208 10.35 -2.68 2.91
N LYS A 209 10.77 -3.90 2.56
CA LYS A 209 9.85 -4.97 2.15
C LYS A 209 8.99 -5.45 3.32
N LEU A 210 9.60 -5.70 4.49
CA LEU A 210 8.86 -6.11 5.70
C LEU A 210 7.86 -5.05 6.17
N GLU A 211 8.21 -3.76 6.08
CA GLU A 211 7.29 -2.67 6.42
C GLU A 211 6.04 -2.66 5.51
N SER A 212 6.27 -2.83 4.21
CA SER A 212 5.20 -2.95 3.21
C SER A 212 4.32 -4.18 3.48
N TYR A 213 4.94 -5.33 3.73
CA TYR A 213 4.22 -6.59 4.00
C TYR A 213 3.39 -6.52 5.26
N GLY A 214 3.94 -5.96 6.34
CA GLY A 214 3.20 -5.72 7.56
C GLY A 214 1.97 -4.84 7.33
N THR A 215 2.08 -3.83 6.47
CA THR A 215 0.95 -2.96 6.08
C THR A 215 -0.14 -3.72 5.32
N ILE A 216 0.23 -4.63 4.41
CA ILE A 216 -0.73 -5.49 3.69
C ILE A 216 -1.39 -6.47 4.66
N ILE A 217 -0.61 -7.16 5.50
CA ILE A 217 -1.10 -8.16 6.44
C ILE A 217 -2.04 -7.54 7.49
N CYS A 218 -1.84 -6.28 7.89
CA CYS A 218 -2.75 -5.57 8.79
C CYS A 218 -4.18 -5.43 8.26
N LYS A 219 -4.42 -5.60 6.94
CA LYS A 219 -5.77 -5.60 6.37
C LYS A 219 -6.59 -6.82 6.82
N TYR A 220 -5.94 -7.92 7.20
CA TYR A 220 -6.58 -9.16 7.62
C TYR A 220 -6.69 -9.21 9.15
N HIS A 221 -7.92 -9.12 9.67
CA HIS A 221 -8.16 -9.03 11.12
C HIS A 221 -7.49 -10.17 11.90
N GLN A 222 -7.55 -11.42 11.41
CA GLN A 222 -6.92 -12.55 12.09
C GLN A 222 -5.38 -12.50 12.17
N TYR A 223 -4.74 -11.65 11.36
CA TYR A 223 -3.28 -11.48 11.31
C TYR A 223 -2.83 -10.09 11.76
N LEU A 224 -3.73 -9.29 12.34
CA LEU A 224 -3.45 -7.89 12.67
C LEU A 224 -2.22 -7.72 13.57
N GLU A 225 -2.07 -8.54 14.62
CA GLU A 225 -0.91 -8.46 15.52
C GLU A 225 0.39 -8.83 14.80
N PHE A 226 0.34 -9.83 13.93
CA PHE A 226 1.48 -10.25 13.13
C PHE A 226 1.89 -9.16 12.13
N GLY A 227 0.92 -8.58 11.41
CA GLY A 227 1.16 -7.49 10.48
C GLY A 227 1.79 -6.27 11.17
N LYS A 228 1.36 -5.95 12.39
CA LYS A 228 1.98 -4.88 13.20
C LYS A 228 3.43 -5.21 13.56
N ALA A 229 3.71 -6.42 14.02
CA ALA A 229 5.08 -6.85 14.34
C ALA A 229 6.00 -6.79 13.11
N LEU A 230 5.56 -7.31 11.97
CA LEU A 230 6.29 -7.21 10.70
C LEU A 230 6.60 -5.77 10.31
N LYS A 231 5.60 -4.89 10.44
CA LYS A 231 5.74 -3.47 10.14
C LYS A 231 6.77 -2.79 11.04
N GLU A 232 6.71 -3.09 12.34
CA GLU A 232 7.65 -2.60 13.34
C GLU A 232 9.08 -3.07 13.06
N LEU A 233 9.27 -4.36 12.75
CA LEU A 233 10.57 -4.91 12.35
C LEU A 233 11.17 -4.17 11.15
N GLY A 234 10.35 -3.99 10.11
CA GLY A 234 10.76 -3.29 8.89
C GLY A 234 11.21 -1.86 9.18
N TYR A 235 10.42 -1.13 9.96
CA TYR A 235 10.76 0.22 10.41
C TYR A 235 12.08 0.25 11.20
N PHE A 236 12.26 -0.67 12.16
CA PHE A 236 13.48 -0.76 12.96
C PHE A 236 14.72 -1.01 12.10
N MET A 237 14.65 -1.92 11.14
CA MET A 237 15.75 -2.16 10.20
C MET A 237 16.09 -0.89 9.40
N ILE A 238 15.09 -0.19 8.87
CA ILE A 238 15.29 1.05 8.08
C ILE A 238 15.91 2.17 8.92
N MET A 239 15.50 2.31 10.18
CA MET A 239 15.99 3.39 11.04
C MET A 239 17.39 3.12 11.59
N ASN A 240 17.80 1.85 11.67
CA ASN A 240 19.02 1.46 12.38
C ASN A 240 20.10 0.86 11.48
N TYR A 241 19.86 0.54 10.20
CA TYR A 241 20.79 -0.21 9.33
C TYR A 241 22.24 0.33 9.28
N GLN A 242 22.46 1.63 9.52
CA GLN A 242 23.80 2.25 9.50
C GLN A 242 24.52 2.26 10.85
N LYS A 243 23.89 1.80 11.94
CA LYS A 243 24.52 1.78 13.26
C LYS A 243 25.70 0.79 13.25
N GLU A 244 26.81 1.20 13.88
CA GLU A 244 28.01 0.36 14.03
C GLU A 244 27.71 -0.98 14.73
N SER A 245 26.69 -0.98 15.59
CA SER A 245 26.13 -2.15 16.25
C SER A 245 25.76 -3.29 15.32
N ILE A 246 25.15 -2.95 14.19
CA ILE A 246 24.69 -3.91 13.20
C ILE A 246 25.88 -4.53 12.47
N SER A 247 26.90 -3.72 12.16
CA SER A 247 28.14 -4.21 11.55
C SER A 247 28.86 -5.21 12.44
N LYS A 248 28.82 -5.02 13.77
CA LYS A 248 29.46 -5.93 14.75
C LYS A 248 28.70 -7.24 14.93
N ASN A 249 27.38 -7.23 14.74
CA ASN A 249 26.50 -8.38 14.96
C ASN A 249 25.99 -9.00 13.65
N LEU A 250 26.66 -8.73 12.53
CA LEU A 250 26.11 -9.00 11.21
C LEU A 250 25.87 -10.50 10.95
N ASP A 251 26.75 -11.37 11.46
CA ASP A 251 26.61 -12.82 11.36
C ASP A 251 25.41 -13.34 12.17
N ASN A 252 25.26 -12.88 13.41
CA ASN A 252 24.13 -13.23 14.28
C ASN A 252 22.81 -12.75 13.66
N LEU A 253 22.80 -11.52 13.15
CA LEU A 253 21.65 -10.92 12.52
C LEU A 253 21.28 -11.66 11.22
N SER A 254 22.28 -12.03 10.42
CA SER A 254 22.09 -12.85 9.21
C SER A 254 21.38 -14.16 9.55
N PHE A 255 21.88 -14.89 10.56
CA PHE A 255 21.30 -16.15 10.99
C PHE A 255 19.85 -15.98 11.47
N LEU A 256 19.58 -14.99 12.33
CA LEU A 256 18.21 -14.75 12.84
C LEU A 256 17.24 -14.37 11.73
N ILE A 257 17.69 -13.54 10.78
CA ILE A 257 16.89 -13.13 9.62
C ILE A 257 16.64 -14.32 8.69
N GLU A 258 17.63 -15.16 8.44
CA GLU A 258 17.45 -16.38 7.64
C GLU A 258 16.41 -17.31 8.27
N CYS A 259 16.50 -17.57 9.58
CA CYS A 259 15.48 -18.33 10.31
C CYS A 259 14.10 -17.69 10.21
N PHE A 260 14.01 -16.37 10.41
CA PHE A 260 12.76 -15.63 10.31
C PHE A 260 12.12 -15.71 8.92
N ILE A 261 12.92 -15.55 7.86
CA ILE A 261 12.44 -15.62 6.48
C ILE A 261 11.97 -17.03 6.14
N ASN A 262 12.66 -18.07 6.61
CA ASN A 262 12.22 -19.45 6.43
C ASN A 262 10.88 -19.72 7.14
N ASP A 263 10.71 -19.24 8.38
CA ASP A 263 9.43 -19.32 9.09
C ASP A 263 8.32 -18.54 8.39
N LEU A 264 8.65 -17.40 7.79
CA LEU A 264 7.71 -16.56 7.05
C LEU A 264 7.22 -17.26 5.77
N ILE A 265 8.13 -17.90 5.04
CA ILE A 265 7.81 -18.75 3.87
C ILE A 265 6.91 -19.91 4.28
N LEU A 266 7.26 -20.59 5.38
CA LEU A 266 6.46 -21.71 5.89
C LEU A 266 5.05 -21.26 6.26
N TRP A 267 4.93 -20.18 7.05
CA TRP A 267 3.64 -19.58 7.39
C TRP A 267 2.85 -19.25 6.14
N LYS A 268 3.44 -18.59 5.14
CA LYS A 268 2.76 -18.26 3.89
C LYS A 268 2.24 -19.51 3.20
N ASN A 269 3.06 -20.55 3.06
CA ASN A 269 2.66 -21.78 2.38
C ASN A 269 1.52 -22.49 3.12
N GLU A 270 1.54 -22.51 4.46
CA GLU A 270 0.44 -23.08 5.24
C GLU A 270 -0.84 -22.24 5.10
N THR A 271 -0.74 -20.92 5.12
CA THR A 271 -1.90 -20.02 5.05
C THR A 271 -2.54 -19.94 3.66
N VAL A 272 -1.73 -19.82 2.61
CA VAL A 272 -2.19 -19.59 1.24
C VAL A 272 -2.55 -20.88 0.53
N SER A 273 -1.75 -21.95 0.69
CA SER A 273 -1.96 -23.18 -0.08
C SER A 273 -2.97 -24.14 0.54
N ASN A 274 -3.12 -24.14 1.87
CA ASN A 274 -4.02 -25.10 2.54
C ASN A 274 -5.38 -24.51 2.92
N ASN A 275 -5.58 -23.19 2.71
CA ASN A 275 -6.76 -22.45 3.16
C ASN A 275 -7.10 -22.70 4.65
N ASP A 276 -6.07 -23.11 5.40
CA ASP A 276 -6.17 -23.46 6.80
C ASP A 276 -5.83 -22.18 7.56
N LEU A 277 -6.58 -21.91 8.64
CA LEU A 277 -6.23 -20.82 9.54
C LEU A 277 -4.80 -21.06 9.97
N ALA A 278 -3.89 -20.14 9.62
CA ALA A 278 -2.48 -20.25 9.93
C ALA A 278 -2.34 -20.67 11.39
N LYS A 279 -1.60 -21.74 11.63
CA LYS A 279 -1.55 -22.31 12.97
C LYS A 279 -1.05 -21.24 13.92
N GLU A 280 -1.83 -20.92 14.95
CA GLU A 280 -1.58 -19.82 15.90
C GLU A 280 -0.14 -19.82 16.46
N HIS A 281 0.47 -21.01 16.57
CA HIS A 281 1.86 -21.16 17.00
C HIS A 281 2.89 -20.58 16.01
N LEU A 282 2.66 -20.65 14.68
CA LEU A 282 3.56 -20.07 13.68
C LEU A 282 3.56 -18.55 13.78
N ILE A 283 2.37 -17.94 13.93
CA ILE A 283 2.23 -16.49 14.14
C ILE A 283 2.96 -16.06 15.42
N LYS A 284 2.77 -16.79 16.53
CA LYS A 284 3.47 -16.51 17.79
C LYS A 284 4.99 -16.64 17.65
N SER A 285 5.46 -17.65 16.91
CA SER A 285 6.88 -17.84 16.61
C SER A 285 7.44 -16.66 15.83
N LEU A 286 6.76 -16.24 14.76
CA LEU A 286 7.17 -15.11 13.93
C LEU A 286 7.22 -13.80 14.72
N ILE A 287 6.20 -13.52 15.53
CA ILE A 287 6.19 -12.34 16.41
C ILE A 287 7.35 -12.39 17.42
N SER A 288 7.66 -13.57 17.97
CA SER A 288 8.82 -13.75 18.85
C SER A 288 10.14 -13.50 18.13
N ASN A 289 10.32 -14.05 16.93
CA ASN A 289 11.51 -13.84 16.10
C ASN A 289 11.70 -12.36 15.75
N THR A 290 10.60 -11.65 15.42
CA THR A 290 10.62 -10.20 15.22
C THR A 290 11.21 -9.47 16.43
N LYS A 291 10.75 -9.79 17.65
CA LYS A 291 11.25 -9.16 18.88
C LYS A 291 12.73 -9.47 19.10
N GLN A 292 13.17 -10.70 18.88
CA GLN A 292 14.57 -11.08 19.02
C GLN A 292 15.47 -10.31 18.04
N ILE A 293 15.04 -10.17 16.78
CA ILE A 293 15.79 -9.39 15.78
C ILE A 293 15.85 -7.91 16.18
N ILE A 294 14.73 -7.33 16.62
CA ILE A 294 14.69 -5.94 17.12
C ILE A 294 15.67 -5.78 18.30
N CYS A 295 15.64 -6.69 19.28
CA CYS A 295 16.59 -6.65 20.39
C CYS A 295 18.04 -6.65 19.89
N VAL A 296 18.44 -7.55 18.98
CA VAL A 296 19.83 -7.56 18.45
C VAL A 296 20.19 -6.26 17.71
N ILE A 297 19.22 -5.61 17.06
CA ILE A 297 19.41 -4.31 16.42
C ILE A 297 19.55 -3.19 17.47
N GLU A 298 18.85 -3.28 18.59
CA GLU A 298 18.81 -2.31 19.70
C GLU A 298 19.99 -2.44 20.68
N ASP A 299 20.47 -3.65 20.97
CA ASP A 299 21.31 -4.02 22.13
C ASP A 299 22.77 -3.53 22.06
N VAL A 300 22.99 -2.30 21.59
CA VAL A 300 24.31 -1.65 21.55
C VAL A 300 24.29 -0.25 22.17
N SER A 301 23.27 0.08 22.96
CA SER A 301 23.24 1.34 23.71
C SER A 301 23.63 1.26 25.19
N ASP A 302 23.83 0.08 25.78
CA ASP A 302 24.01 -0.03 27.24
C ASP A 302 25.38 -0.52 27.76
N GLU A 303 26.42 -0.61 26.92
CA GLU A 303 27.79 -0.84 27.44
C GLU A 303 28.47 0.45 27.97
N ASN A 304 27.87 1.64 27.81
CA ASN A 304 28.42 2.91 28.30
C ASN A 304 27.70 3.53 29.52
N SER A 305 26.78 2.80 30.16
CA SER A 305 26.01 3.33 31.33
C SER A 305 26.40 2.72 32.69
N ILE A 306 27.51 1.96 32.77
CA ILE A 306 28.06 1.46 34.05
C ILE A 306 29.50 1.98 34.25
N GLU A 307 29.65 3.28 34.45
CA GLU A 307 30.69 3.82 35.35
C GLU A 307 29.98 4.45 36.55
N LEU A 308 29.72 3.63 37.57
CA LEU A 308 29.45 4.12 38.91
C LEU A 308 30.79 4.52 39.55
N TYR A 309 31.11 5.81 39.47
CA TYR A 309 31.98 6.49 40.43
C TYR A 309 31.13 7.07 41.57
#